data_AF-A0A1G2LLC3-F1
#
_entry.id   AF-A0A1G2LLC3-F1
#
_cell.length_a   1.000
_cell.length_b   1.000
_cell.length_c   1.000
_cell.angle_alpha   90.00
_cell.angle_beta   90.00
_cell.angle_gamma   90.00
#
_symmetry.space_group_name_H-M   'P 1'
#
loop_
_entity.id
_entity.type
_entity.pdbx_description
1 polymer ?
#
loop_
_entity_poly.entity_id
_entity_poly.type
_entity_poly.pdbx_seq_one_letter_code
_entity_poly.pdbx_strand_id
1 'polypeptide(L)'
;MVEIVVMLAILVMVSTIVLANFTGFNERSAIVRGAQELALELRRTQNLTLAVGRVQLQNGNFYNGTALGGSLASATSPKAAGIHFDKSPGNNKIYLAFIDVPSPNLLYDGSADAAVATKTFERGIYISKLYVDGTCGTAEFTTADIIFQSPDAALAINGDGASIIASCSFLKIELKSPSLNLTQTVTARITGQISVQ
;
A
#
# COMPACT_ATOMS: atom_id res chain seq x y z
N MET A 1 39.30 -5.60 44.69
CA MET A 1 38.09 -6.39 44.39
C MET A 1 36.84 -5.52 44.21
N VAL A 2 36.61 -4.50 45.05
CA VAL A 2 35.48 -3.54 44.90
C VAL A 2 35.43 -2.86 43.53
N GLU A 3 36.59 -2.51 42.97
CA GLU A 3 36.70 -1.86 41.66
C GLU A 3 36.08 -2.65 40.49
N ILE A 4 36.28 -3.97 40.46
CA ILE A 4 35.71 -4.84 39.42
C ILE A 4 34.18 -4.91 39.56
N VAL A 5 33.66 -4.88 40.80
CA VAL A 5 32.21 -4.90 41.06
C VAL A 5 31.54 -3.62 40.55
N VAL A 6 32.18 -2.47 40.73
CA VAL A 6 31.65 -1.18 40.26
C VAL A 6 31.61 -1.14 38.73
N MET A 7 32.66 -1.62 38.05
CA MET A 7 32.66 -1.67 36.58
C MET A 7 31.58 -2.60 36.04
N LEU A 8 31.37 -3.75 36.67
CA LEU A 8 30.35 -4.71 36.26
C LEU A 8 28.93 -4.13 36.45
N ALA A 9 28.70 -3.39 37.53
CA ALA A 9 27.43 -2.70 37.76
C ALA A 9 27.14 -1.64 36.69
N ILE A 10 28.14 -0.85 36.30
CA ILE A 10 27.99 0.16 35.24
C ILE A 10 27.72 -0.52 33.89
N LEU A 11 28.44 -1.60 33.56
CA LEU A 11 28.25 -2.31 32.28
C LEU A 11 26.85 -2.89 32.15
N VAL A 12 26.33 -3.52 33.21
CA VAL A 12 24.95 -4.05 33.22
C VAL A 12 23.94 -2.91 33.07
N MET A 13 24.12 -1.80 33.78
CA MET A 13 23.24 -0.64 33.69
C MET A 13 23.23 -0.01 32.29
N VAL A 14 24.39 0.14 31.66
CA VAL A 14 24.46 0.67 30.28
C VAL A 14 23.83 -0.32 29.29
N SER A 15 24.07 -1.62 29.47
CA SER A 15 23.52 -2.65 28.58
C SER A 15 21.99 -2.73 28.65
N THR A 16 21.40 -2.58 29.83
CA THR A 16 19.93 -2.57 29.98
C THR A 16 19.31 -1.34 29.32
N ILE A 17 19.92 -0.16 29.45
CA ILE A 17 19.45 1.07 28.78
C ILE A 17 19.52 0.93 27.25
N VAL A 18 20.60 0.35 26.72
CA VAL A 18 20.75 0.15 25.28
C VAL A 18 19.71 -0.87 24.77
N LEU A 19 19.52 -1.97 25.48
CA LEU A 19 18.57 -3.02 25.07
C LEU A 19 17.12 -2.52 25.12
N ALA A 20 16.77 -1.72 26.14
CA ALA A 20 15.45 -1.10 26.25
C ALA A 20 15.14 -0.13 25.10
N ASN A 21 16.15 0.56 24.57
CA ASN A 21 15.98 1.50 23.45
C ASN A 21 16.00 0.83 22.06
N PHE A 22 16.45 -0.42 21.94
CA PHE A 22 16.62 -1.10 20.65
C PHE A 22 15.30 -1.47 19.95
N THR A 23 14.24 -1.71 20.73
CA THR A 23 12.88 -1.99 20.21
C THR A 23 12.32 -0.79 19.45
N GLY A 24 12.61 0.42 19.94
CA GLY A 24 12.30 1.72 19.34
C GLY A 24 12.74 1.86 17.88
N PHE A 25 14.02 1.56 17.66
CA PHE A 25 14.68 1.73 16.37
C PHE A 25 14.12 0.78 15.30
N ASN A 26 13.84 -0.47 15.71
CA ASN A 26 13.39 -1.52 14.81
C ASN A 26 12.01 -1.22 14.22
N GLU A 27 11.08 -0.69 15.02
CA GLU A 27 9.76 -0.27 14.54
C GLU A 27 9.81 0.95 13.63
N ARG A 28 10.63 1.95 13.97
CA ARG A 28 10.81 3.14 13.12
C ARG A 28 11.36 2.77 11.74
N SER A 29 12.31 1.85 11.69
CA SER A 29 12.84 1.33 10.42
C SER A 29 11.78 0.56 9.63
N ALA A 30 10.98 -0.26 10.32
CA ALA A 30 9.91 -1.04 9.71
C ALA A 30 8.83 -0.17 9.07
N ILE A 31 8.35 0.86 9.78
CA ILE A 31 7.27 1.72 9.27
C ILE A 31 7.70 2.54 8.05
N VAL A 32 8.94 3.07 8.08
CA VAL A 32 9.52 3.78 6.93
C VAL A 32 9.63 2.83 5.74
N ARG A 33 10.12 1.60 5.95
CA ARG A 33 10.21 0.59 4.90
C ARG A 33 8.84 0.23 4.32
N GLY A 34 7.84 -0.04 5.17
CA GLY A 34 6.49 -0.37 4.73
C GLY A 34 5.84 0.75 3.89
N ALA A 35 6.06 2.01 4.27
CA ALA A 35 5.60 3.16 3.48
C ALA A 35 6.31 3.27 2.12
N GLN A 36 7.63 3.02 2.08
CA GLN A 36 8.40 3.03 0.84
C GLN A 36 8.04 1.86 -0.09
N GLU A 37 7.81 0.68 0.47
CA GLU A 37 7.34 -0.49 -0.29
C GLU A 37 5.96 -0.25 -0.89
N LEU A 38 5.05 0.35 -0.14
CA LEU A 38 3.74 0.74 -0.65
C LEU A 38 3.86 1.76 -1.80
N ALA A 39 4.70 2.78 -1.63
CA ALA A 39 4.94 3.77 -2.68
C ALA A 39 5.59 3.16 -3.93
N LEU A 40 6.49 2.19 -3.75
CA LEU A 40 7.08 1.43 -4.85
C LEU A 40 6.02 0.58 -5.56
N GLU A 41 5.13 -0.06 -4.83
CA GLU A 41 4.07 -0.86 -5.44
C GLU A 41 3.10 0.01 -6.24
N LEU A 42 2.70 1.18 -5.73
CA LEU A 42 1.87 2.12 -6.49
C LEU A 42 2.53 2.49 -7.83
N ARG A 43 3.84 2.77 -7.83
CA ARG A 43 4.60 3.04 -9.07
C ARG A 43 4.69 1.81 -9.97
N ARG A 44 4.82 0.61 -9.39
CA ARG A 44 4.82 -0.63 -10.15
C ARG A 44 3.47 -0.84 -10.83
N THR A 45 2.37 -0.65 -10.13
CA THR A 45 1.01 -0.74 -10.67
C THR A 45 0.78 0.30 -11.77
N GLN A 46 1.23 1.54 -11.58
CA GLN A 46 1.22 2.56 -12.63
C GLN A 46 2.00 2.11 -13.87
N ASN A 47 3.18 1.52 -13.70
CA ASN A 47 3.96 1.02 -14.82
C ASN A 47 3.31 -0.20 -15.49
N LEU A 48 2.51 -1.01 -14.80
CA LEU A 48 1.80 -2.14 -15.41
C LEU A 48 0.79 -1.68 -16.47
N THR A 49 0.18 -0.51 -16.31
CA THR A 49 -0.79 0.02 -17.27
C THR A 49 -0.11 0.72 -18.45
N LEU A 50 1.08 1.28 -18.25
CA LEU A 50 1.88 1.89 -19.32
C LEU A 50 2.69 0.87 -20.14
N ALA A 51 3.09 -0.24 -19.52
CA ALA A 51 3.97 -1.20 -20.16
C ALA A 51 3.21 -2.08 -21.17
N VAL A 52 3.85 -2.31 -22.32
CA VAL A 52 3.48 -3.39 -23.25
C VAL A 52 4.07 -4.69 -22.72
N GLY A 53 3.31 -5.41 -21.87
CA GLY A 53 3.88 -6.50 -21.10
C GLY A 53 2.85 -7.48 -20.58
N ARG A 54 3.34 -8.69 -20.29
CA ARG A 54 2.54 -9.78 -19.72
C ARG A 54 2.45 -9.58 -18.21
N VAL A 55 1.24 -9.61 -17.66
CA VAL A 55 1.04 -9.56 -16.21
C VAL A 55 0.72 -10.97 -15.73
N GLN A 56 1.53 -11.47 -14.79
CA GLN A 56 1.24 -12.71 -14.09
C GLN A 56 0.30 -12.41 -12.92
N LEU A 57 -0.75 -13.21 -12.81
CA LEU A 57 -1.76 -13.13 -11.78
C LEU A 57 -1.37 -13.97 -10.57
N GLN A 58 -2.00 -13.72 -9.43
CA GLN A 58 -1.71 -14.43 -8.18
C GLN A 58 -1.93 -15.95 -8.28
N ASN A 59 -2.84 -16.39 -9.15
CA ASN A 59 -3.10 -17.81 -9.43
C ASN A 59 -2.05 -18.49 -10.34
N GLY A 60 -0.99 -17.79 -10.71
CA GLY A 60 0.08 -18.27 -11.59
C GLY A 60 -0.22 -18.13 -13.09
N ASN A 61 -1.46 -17.82 -13.47
CA ASN A 61 -1.85 -17.60 -14.85
C ASN A 61 -1.41 -16.22 -15.35
N PHE A 62 -1.43 -16.03 -16.67
CA PHE A 62 -1.19 -14.72 -17.27
C PHE A 62 -2.51 -14.04 -17.63
N TYR A 63 -2.55 -12.73 -17.45
CA TYR A 63 -3.65 -11.90 -17.94
C TYR A 63 -3.73 -11.96 -19.47
N ASN A 64 -4.93 -12.12 -20.02
CA ASN A 64 -5.18 -12.39 -21.44
C ASN A 64 -6.07 -11.33 -22.14
N GLY A 65 -6.34 -10.19 -21.50
CA GLY A 65 -7.13 -9.12 -22.08
C GLY A 65 -8.65 -9.16 -21.83
N THR A 66 -9.21 -10.31 -21.39
CA THR A 66 -10.69 -10.45 -21.25
C THR A 66 -11.16 -11.26 -20.06
N ALA A 67 -10.29 -12.01 -19.35
CA ALA A 67 -10.69 -12.77 -18.16
C ALA A 67 -9.51 -13.25 -17.30
N LEU A 68 -9.84 -13.65 -16.07
CA LEU A 68 -9.04 -14.53 -15.21
C LEU A 68 -8.86 -15.91 -15.87
N GLY A 69 -7.82 -16.10 -16.71
CA GLY A 69 -7.38 -17.44 -17.13
C GLY A 69 -7.35 -17.70 -18.65
N GLY A 70 -6.51 -16.98 -19.38
CA GLY A 70 -6.28 -17.24 -20.81
C GLY A 70 -5.00 -18.02 -21.14
N SER A 71 -5.04 -18.65 -22.31
CA SER A 71 -3.87 -19.23 -22.98
C SER A 71 -2.78 -18.17 -23.25
N LEU A 72 -1.52 -18.60 -23.22
CA LEU A 72 -0.30 -17.78 -23.35
C LEU A 72 -0.26 -16.88 -24.61
N ALA A 73 -1.09 -17.16 -25.62
CA ALA A 73 -1.08 -16.52 -26.93
C ALA A 73 -1.81 -15.16 -27.01
N SER A 74 -2.53 -14.74 -25.96
CA SER A 74 -3.38 -13.52 -25.97
C SER A 74 -3.00 -12.49 -24.91
N ALA A 75 -1.80 -12.57 -24.33
CA ALA A 75 -1.39 -11.67 -23.27
C ALA A 75 -1.35 -10.22 -23.77
N THR A 76 -2.31 -9.42 -23.27
CA THR A 76 -2.51 -8.02 -23.64
C THR A 76 -2.18 -7.15 -22.43
N SER A 77 -1.72 -5.93 -22.64
CA SER A 77 -1.54 -4.98 -21.54
C SER A 77 -2.87 -4.68 -20.83
N PRO A 78 -2.88 -4.60 -19.50
CA PRO A 78 -4.07 -4.17 -18.77
C PRO A 78 -4.39 -2.71 -19.12
N LYS A 79 -5.67 -2.43 -19.37
CA LYS A 79 -6.14 -1.06 -19.60
C LYS A 79 -6.26 -0.25 -18.31
N ALA A 80 -6.53 -0.94 -17.21
CA ALA A 80 -6.65 -0.36 -15.89
C ALA A 80 -6.10 -1.35 -14.85
N ALA A 81 -5.30 -0.85 -13.92
CA ALA A 81 -4.78 -1.64 -12.80
C ALA A 81 -4.69 -0.76 -11.56
N GLY A 82 -4.94 -1.35 -10.40
CA GLY A 82 -5.06 -0.59 -9.17
C GLY A 82 -4.52 -1.31 -7.95
N ILE A 83 -4.56 -0.58 -6.83
CA ILE A 83 -4.35 -1.15 -5.49
C ILE A 83 -5.61 -0.86 -4.67
N HIS A 84 -6.16 -1.94 -4.12
CA HIS A 84 -7.29 -1.93 -3.20
C HIS A 84 -6.77 -1.94 -1.76
N PHE A 85 -7.36 -1.08 -0.94
CA PHE A 85 -7.14 -0.98 0.49
C PHE A 85 -8.46 -1.21 1.22
N ASP A 86 -8.38 -1.97 2.31
CA ASP A 86 -9.49 -2.18 3.24
C ASP A 86 -8.99 -2.02 4.67
N LYS A 87 -9.47 -0.99 5.39
CA LYS A 87 -9.08 -0.74 6.79
C LYS A 87 -9.92 -1.54 7.79
N SER A 88 -10.86 -2.38 7.33
CA SER A 88 -11.72 -3.18 8.20
C SER A 88 -10.89 -4.10 9.12
N PRO A 89 -11.42 -4.45 10.31
CA PRO A 89 -10.71 -5.32 11.23
C PRO A 89 -10.34 -6.65 10.58
N GLY A 90 -9.03 -6.94 10.50
CA GLY A 90 -8.49 -8.14 9.87
C GLY A 90 -7.84 -7.90 8.51
N ASN A 91 -8.33 -6.94 7.73
CA ASN A 91 -7.81 -6.61 6.40
C ASN A 91 -6.87 -5.40 6.38
N ASN A 92 -6.85 -4.60 7.46
CA ASN A 92 -6.00 -3.41 7.56
C ASN A 92 -4.48 -3.65 7.53
N LYS A 93 -4.02 -4.91 7.45
CA LYS A 93 -2.59 -5.28 7.35
C LYS A 93 -2.20 -5.68 5.94
N ILE A 94 -3.15 -5.73 5.01
CA ILE A 94 -2.94 -6.16 3.64
C ILE A 94 -3.35 -5.07 2.66
N TYR A 95 -2.78 -5.14 1.47
CA TYR A 95 -3.25 -4.43 0.29
C TYR A 95 -3.17 -5.36 -0.91
N LEU A 96 -4.06 -5.15 -1.88
CA LEU A 96 -4.22 -6.03 -3.03
C LEU A 96 -4.02 -5.24 -4.32
N ALA A 97 -3.02 -5.62 -5.11
CA ALA A 97 -2.85 -5.14 -6.46
C ALA A 97 -3.75 -5.95 -7.40
N PHE A 98 -4.52 -5.28 -8.25
CA PHE A 98 -5.47 -5.90 -9.18
C PHE A 98 -5.42 -5.27 -10.56
N ILE A 99 -6.03 -5.96 -11.52
CA ILE A 99 -6.38 -5.45 -12.84
C ILE A 99 -7.90 -5.29 -12.86
N ASP A 100 -8.36 -4.10 -13.27
CA ASP A 100 -9.79 -3.75 -13.37
C ASP A 100 -10.35 -4.26 -14.71
N VAL A 101 -11.03 -5.41 -14.66
CA VAL A 101 -11.46 -6.21 -15.82
C VAL A 101 -12.80 -6.87 -15.56
N PRO A 102 -13.54 -7.28 -16.62
CA PRO A 102 -13.26 -7.12 -18.05
C PRO A 102 -13.69 -5.76 -18.63
N SER A 103 -14.61 -5.06 -17.96
CA SER A 103 -15.04 -3.71 -18.31
C SER A 103 -14.62 -2.78 -17.18
N PRO A 104 -13.58 -1.95 -17.38
CA PRO A 104 -13.03 -1.16 -16.30
C PRO A 104 -14.06 -0.17 -15.77
N ASN A 105 -14.56 -0.41 -14.56
CA ASN A 105 -15.49 0.45 -13.86
C ASN A 105 -14.76 1.40 -12.90
N LEU A 106 -13.43 1.35 -12.90
CA LEU A 106 -12.53 2.08 -12.01
C LEU A 106 -12.78 1.75 -10.55
N LEU A 107 -13.20 0.54 -10.20
CA LEU A 107 -13.45 0.11 -8.82
C LEU A 107 -12.89 -1.28 -8.65
N TYR A 108 -12.49 -1.63 -7.43
CA TYR A 108 -12.18 -3.02 -7.14
C TYR A 108 -13.47 -3.84 -6.96
N ASP A 109 -13.70 -4.81 -7.85
CA ASP A 109 -14.72 -5.85 -7.71
C ASP A 109 -14.04 -7.20 -7.50
N GLY A 110 -14.01 -7.68 -6.25
CA GLY A 110 -13.35 -8.94 -5.91
C GLY A 110 -13.89 -10.19 -6.61
N SER A 111 -15.01 -10.11 -7.33
CA SER A 111 -15.56 -11.21 -8.13
C SER A 111 -15.26 -11.11 -9.63
N ALA A 112 -15.02 -9.90 -10.14
CA ALA A 112 -14.73 -9.65 -11.55
C ALA A 112 -13.24 -9.40 -11.83
N ASP A 113 -12.56 -8.75 -10.90
CA ASP A 113 -11.20 -8.28 -11.08
C ASP A 113 -10.14 -9.35 -10.89
N ALA A 114 -9.04 -9.16 -11.61
CA ALA A 114 -7.93 -10.08 -11.56
C ALA A 114 -6.90 -9.66 -10.52
N ALA A 115 -6.78 -10.44 -9.44
CA ALA A 115 -5.75 -10.23 -8.44
C ALA A 115 -4.34 -10.51 -9.00
N VAL A 116 -3.46 -9.51 -8.92
CA VAL A 116 -2.05 -9.59 -9.30
C VAL A 116 -1.22 -10.07 -8.13
N ALA A 117 -1.37 -9.41 -6.98
CA ALA A 117 -0.65 -9.74 -5.76
C ALA A 117 -1.40 -9.24 -4.54
N THR A 118 -1.45 -10.06 -3.49
CA THR A 118 -1.80 -9.61 -2.14
C THR A 118 -0.50 -9.51 -1.33
N LYS A 119 -0.27 -8.35 -0.70
CA LYS A 119 0.90 -8.13 0.14
C LYS A 119 0.47 -7.74 1.54
N THR A 120 1.23 -8.24 2.51
CA THR A 120 1.04 -7.94 3.93
C THR A 120 2.16 -7.01 4.38
N PHE A 121 1.82 -5.99 5.16
CA PHE A 121 2.84 -5.16 5.78
C PHE A 121 3.64 -5.97 6.80
N GLU A 122 4.96 -5.78 6.81
CA GLU A 122 5.82 -6.46 7.76
C GLU A 122 5.57 -6.00 9.20
N ARG A 123 5.92 -6.86 10.17
CA ARG A 123 6.03 -6.50 11.60
C ARG A 123 4.75 -5.89 12.21
N GLY A 124 3.60 -6.29 11.68
CA GLY A 124 2.29 -5.91 12.24
C GLY A 124 1.93 -4.44 12.03
N ILE A 125 2.61 -3.75 11.11
CA ILE A 125 2.17 -2.44 10.62
C ILE A 125 0.78 -2.61 9.99
N TYR A 126 -0.06 -1.59 10.16
CA TYR A 126 -1.42 -1.60 9.64
C TYR A 126 -1.82 -0.22 9.15
N ILE A 127 -2.80 -0.20 8.25
CA ILE A 127 -3.46 1.00 7.77
C ILE A 127 -4.35 1.51 8.90
N SER A 128 -4.01 2.66 9.47
CA SER A 128 -4.82 3.31 10.49
C SER A 128 -5.92 4.15 9.86
N LYS A 129 -5.64 4.83 8.75
CA LYS A 129 -6.60 5.71 8.07
C LYS A 129 -6.42 5.71 6.56
N LEU A 130 -7.55 5.82 5.87
CA LEU A 130 -7.66 6.14 4.45
C LEU A 130 -8.47 7.41 4.37
N TYR A 131 -7.87 8.53 3.96
CA TYR A 131 -8.55 9.81 4.09
C TYR A 131 -8.06 10.85 3.10
N VAL A 132 -8.89 11.88 2.95
CA VAL A 132 -8.54 13.15 2.32
C VAL A 132 -8.71 14.25 3.35
N ASP A 133 -7.79 15.20 3.37
CA ASP A 133 -7.78 16.34 4.27
C ASP A 133 -7.20 17.57 3.55
N GLY A 134 -7.99 18.62 3.39
CA GLY A 134 -7.49 19.85 2.79
C GLY A 134 -8.57 20.85 2.48
N THR A 135 -8.29 21.69 1.48
CA THR A 135 -9.21 22.73 0.99
C THR A 135 -10.52 22.19 0.44
N CYS A 136 -10.58 20.90 0.15
CA CYS A 136 -11.73 20.19 -0.39
C CYS A 136 -12.59 19.47 0.69
N GLY A 137 -12.25 19.68 1.96
CA GLY A 137 -12.90 19.01 3.09
C GLY A 137 -12.04 17.89 3.67
N THR A 138 -12.61 17.24 4.69
CA THR A 138 -12.02 16.08 5.34
C THR A 138 -13.00 14.93 5.25
N ALA A 139 -12.58 13.82 4.65
CA ALA A 139 -13.35 12.59 4.59
C ALA A 139 -12.44 11.40 4.85
N GLU A 140 -12.93 10.44 5.61
CA GLU A 140 -12.24 9.19 5.91
C GLU A 140 -13.07 8.04 5.36
N PHE A 141 -12.40 7.10 4.70
CA PHE A 141 -13.00 5.98 3.99
C PHE A 141 -12.68 4.67 4.71
N THR A 142 -13.49 3.64 4.51
CA THR A 142 -13.21 2.28 5.00
C THR A 142 -12.44 1.48 3.97
N THR A 143 -12.85 1.58 2.72
CA THR A 143 -12.11 1.04 1.58
C THR A 143 -11.66 2.16 0.67
N ALA A 144 -10.54 1.95 -0.03
CA ALA A 144 -10.10 2.87 -1.06
C ALA A 144 -9.41 2.13 -2.20
N ASP A 145 -9.66 2.61 -3.42
CA ASP A 145 -9.05 2.10 -4.63
C ASP A 145 -8.24 3.21 -5.28
N ILE A 146 -6.98 2.92 -5.60
CA ILE A 146 -6.16 3.76 -6.47
C ILE A 146 -5.96 3.00 -7.78
N ILE A 147 -6.60 3.45 -8.86
CA ILE A 147 -6.54 2.83 -10.18
C ILE A 147 -5.79 3.75 -11.14
N PHE A 148 -4.89 3.18 -11.93
CA PHE A 148 -4.24 3.83 -13.05
C PHE A 148 -4.86 3.32 -14.35
N GLN A 149 -5.03 4.20 -15.34
CA GLN A 149 -5.65 3.87 -16.62
C GLN A 149 -4.74 4.24 -17.79
N SER A 150 -4.54 3.31 -18.71
CA SER A 150 -3.83 3.52 -19.99
C SER A 150 -4.69 4.38 -20.93
N PRO A 151 -4.09 5.15 -21.86
CA PRO A 151 -2.66 5.19 -22.21
C PRO A 151 -1.82 6.17 -21.36
N ASP A 152 -2.43 7.11 -20.66
CA ASP A 152 -1.71 8.22 -20.00
C ASP A 152 -1.44 8.02 -18.51
N ALA A 153 -1.71 6.81 -17.98
CA ALA A 153 -1.71 6.51 -16.55
C ALA A 153 -2.57 7.48 -15.72
N ALA A 154 -3.73 7.87 -16.27
CA ALA A 154 -4.71 8.69 -15.56
C ALA A 154 -5.11 7.98 -14.26
N LEU A 155 -5.09 8.69 -13.14
CA LEU A 155 -5.31 8.11 -11.82
C LEU A 155 -6.75 8.40 -11.36
N ALA A 156 -7.51 7.34 -11.11
CA ALA A 156 -8.81 7.37 -10.48
C ALA A 156 -8.69 6.95 -9.02
N ILE A 157 -9.34 7.69 -8.13
CA ILE A 157 -9.39 7.39 -6.70
C ILE A 157 -10.85 7.20 -6.31
N ASN A 158 -11.14 6.08 -5.66
CA ASN A 158 -12.46 5.79 -5.11
C ASN A 158 -12.33 5.46 -3.63
N GLY A 159 -13.35 5.83 -2.87
CA GLY A 159 -13.47 5.53 -1.45
C GLY A 159 -14.87 5.03 -1.18
N ASP A 160 -14.97 3.91 -0.46
CA ASP A 160 -16.25 3.26 -0.13
C ASP A 160 -17.15 3.03 -1.37
N GLY A 161 -16.54 2.71 -2.51
CA GLY A 161 -17.23 2.44 -3.78
C GLY A 161 -17.68 3.68 -4.56
N ALA A 162 -17.33 4.90 -4.11
CA ALA A 162 -17.65 6.15 -4.79
C ALA A 162 -16.40 6.93 -5.20
N SER A 163 -16.48 7.61 -6.35
CA SER A 163 -15.36 8.42 -6.86
C SER A 163 -15.09 9.64 -5.98
N ILE A 164 -13.83 9.77 -5.56
CA ILE A 164 -13.34 10.88 -4.71
C ILE A 164 -13.02 12.13 -5.58
N ILE A 165 -13.03 11.98 -6.91
CA ILE A 165 -12.56 12.96 -7.91
C ILE A 165 -13.34 14.28 -7.86
N ALA A 166 -14.56 14.30 -7.33
CA ALA A 166 -15.39 15.51 -7.29
C ALA A 166 -14.93 16.57 -6.27
N SER A 167 -14.13 16.20 -5.27
CA SER A 167 -13.72 17.12 -4.21
C SER A 167 -12.20 17.21 -4.06
N CYS A 168 -11.45 16.10 -4.07
CA CYS A 168 -10.02 16.12 -3.74
C CYS A 168 -9.13 15.46 -4.80
N SER A 169 -7.95 16.04 -5.02
CA SER A 169 -6.95 15.59 -6.01
C SER A 169 -5.92 14.60 -5.46
N PHE A 170 -6.17 14.01 -4.28
CA PHE A 170 -5.25 13.11 -3.61
C PHE A 170 -5.97 12.18 -2.63
N LEU A 171 -5.32 11.09 -2.25
CA LEU A 171 -5.67 10.20 -1.14
C LEU A 171 -4.44 10.04 -0.24
N LYS A 172 -4.66 10.08 1.07
CA LYS A 172 -3.65 9.77 2.08
C LYS A 172 -3.94 8.41 2.72
N ILE A 173 -2.89 7.60 2.80
CA ILE A 173 -2.87 6.29 3.44
C ILE A 173 -1.94 6.41 4.64
N GLU A 174 -2.51 6.44 5.84
CA GLU A 174 -1.76 6.48 7.10
C GLU A 174 -1.45 5.06 7.54
N LEU A 175 -0.16 4.75 7.65
CA LEU A 175 0.35 3.52 8.23
C LEU A 175 0.73 3.78 9.69
N LYS A 176 0.52 2.78 10.55
CA LYS A 176 0.79 2.88 11.97
C LYS A 176 1.53 1.66 12.53
N SER A 177 2.51 1.89 13.42
CA SER A 177 3.21 0.82 14.13
C SER A 177 2.40 0.30 15.33
N PRO A 178 2.48 -1.01 15.64
CA PRO A 178 1.63 -1.63 16.66
C PRO A 178 1.95 -1.21 18.11
N SER A 179 3.22 -0.99 18.48
CA SER A 179 3.57 -0.70 19.88
C SER A 179 3.87 0.77 20.16
N LEU A 180 4.64 1.44 19.29
CA LEU A 180 5.08 2.81 19.52
C LEU A 180 4.15 3.88 18.94
N ASN A 181 3.05 3.47 18.29
CA ASN A 181 2.10 4.36 17.63
C ASN A 181 2.77 5.32 16.63
N LEU A 182 3.91 4.93 16.05
CA LEU A 182 4.56 5.73 15.01
C LEU A 182 3.66 5.75 13.78
N THR A 183 3.64 6.86 13.07
CA THR A 183 2.86 7.02 11.84
C THR A 183 3.75 7.43 10.67
N GLN A 184 3.37 6.96 9.48
CA GLN A 184 3.93 7.37 8.20
C GLN A 184 2.80 7.44 7.19
N THR A 185 2.83 8.44 6.32
CA THR A 185 1.72 8.71 5.41
C THR A 185 2.19 8.63 3.97
N VAL A 186 1.53 7.78 3.20
CA VAL A 186 1.70 7.71 1.75
C VAL A 186 0.59 8.51 1.09
N THR A 187 0.96 9.50 0.28
CA THR A 187 0.01 10.33 -0.46
C THR A 187 0.11 10.01 -1.95
N ALA A 188 -1.02 9.65 -2.55
CA ALA A 188 -1.16 9.49 -3.99
C ALA A 188 -2.03 10.62 -4.55
N ARG A 189 -1.55 11.32 -5.57
CA ARG A 189 -2.28 12.41 -6.23
C ARG A 189 -2.78 11.98 -7.60
N ILE A 190 -3.90 12.55 -8.05
CA ILE A 190 -4.46 12.31 -9.39
C ILE A 190 -3.49 12.65 -10.53
N THR A 191 -2.48 13.48 -10.26
CA THR A 191 -1.39 13.79 -11.20
C THR A 191 -0.39 12.63 -11.38
N GLY A 192 -0.59 11.50 -10.70
CA GLY A 192 0.36 10.39 -10.64
C GLY A 192 1.51 10.63 -9.65
N GLN A 193 1.54 11.76 -8.94
CA GLN A 193 2.56 12.00 -7.92
C GLN A 193 2.32 11.11 -6.70
N ILE A 194 3.34 10.32 -6.32
CA ILE A 194 3.36 9.49 -5.12
C ILE A 194 4.46 9.99 -4.19
N SER A 195 4.10 10.39 -2.97
CA SER A 195 5.02 10.88 -1.94
C SER A 195 4.85 10.15 -0.61
N VAL A 196 5.95 9.97 0.12
CA VAL A 196 5.98 9.40 1.48
C VAL A 196 6.40 10.52 2.44
N GLN A 197 5.68 10.67 3.56
CA GLN A 197 5.89 11.71 4.58
C GLN A 197 5.85 11.09 5.99
#